data_AF-A0A442TIX8-F1
#
_entry.id   AF-A0A442TIX8-F1
#
_cell.length_a   1.000
_cell.length_b   1.000
_cell.length_c   1.000
_cell.angle_alpha   90.00
_cell.angle_beta   90.00
_cell.angle_gamma   90.00
#
_symmetry.space_group_name_H-M   'P 1'
#
loop_
_entity.id
_entity.type
_entity.pdbx_description
1 polymer ?
#
loop_
_entity_poly.entity_id
_entity_poly.type
_entity_poly.pdbx_seq_one_letter_code
_entity_poly.pdbx_strand_id
1 'polypeptide(L)'
;MKTSPFGRAEITRREGCRLTAYFDSVGVLTIGVGHTSAAGAPKVTKGLTISASEADAILSRDLALFESAVNSAVKVPLNQNEFDALVSLAFNIGGGAFAKSTLVRKLNTGDRQGAANQFSVWNKAGGKVLKGLVTRRAAERAQFLRTVSGAPPTPAPKPIAPAVKTNWLSALIAALLSIFRKKADVR
;
A
#
# COMPACT_ATOMS: atom_id res chain seq x y z
N MET A 1 1.61 6.42 -13.03
CA MET A 1 2.32 7.54 -12.37
C MET A 1 3.67 7.07 -11.84
N LYS A 2 4.58 8.01 -11.59
CA LYS A 2 5.91 7.79 -11.01
C LYS A 2 6.07 8.65 -9.77
N THR A 3 6.92 8.21 -8.84
CA THR A 3 7.15 8.92 -7.59
C THR A 3 7.87 10.23 -7.89
N SER A 4 7.38 11.35 -7.36
CA SER A 4 7.98 12.66 -7.61
C SER A 4 9.33 12.81 -6.89
N PRO A 5 10.18 13.79 -7.27
CA PRO A 5 11.38 14.11 -6.50
C PRO A 5 11.09 14.42 -5.03
N PHE A 6 9.98 15.10 -4.73
CA PHE A 6 9.54 15.36 -3.36
C PHE A 6 9.14 14.07 -2.64
N GLY A 7 8.39 13.19 -3.31
CA GLY A 7 8.03 11.88 -2.77
C GLY A 7 9.25 11.02 -2.44
N ARG A 8 10.25 10.99 -3.32
CA ARG A 8 11.51 10.28 -3.10
C ARG A 8 12.27 10.84 -1.90
N ALA A 9 12.37 12.17 -1.78
CA ALA A 9 12.99 12.81 -0.62
C ALA A 9 12.29 12.44 0.70
N GLU A 10 10.95 12.42 0.71
CA GLU A 10 10.17 12.02 1.88
C GLU A 10 10.35 10.54 2.25
N ILE A 11 10.43 9.65 1.26
CA ILE A 11 10.74 8.22 1.49
C ILE A 11 12.14 8.10 2.08
N THR A 12 13.15 8.72 1.47
CA THR A 12 14.54 8.73 1.97
C THR A 12 14.62 9.25 3.39
N ARG A 13 13.89 10.32 3.73
CA ARG A 13 13.84 10.87 5.10
C ARG A 13 13.24 9.90 6.11
N ARG A 14 12.27 9.09 5.71
CA ARG A 14 11.57 8.12 6.59
C ARG A 14 12.39 6.85 6.81
N GLU A 15 13.07 6.36 5.77
CA GLU A 15 13.89 5.15 5.84
C GLU A 15 15.32 5.42 6.33
N GLY A 16 15.82 6.63 6.10
CA GLY A 16 17.24 6.95 6.21
C GLY A 16 18.02 6.55 4.95
N CYS A 17 19.20 7.14 4.78
CA CYS A 17 20.15 6.78 3.72
C CYS A 17 21.51 6.49 4.33
N ARG A 18 22.04 5.28 4.09
CA ARG A 18 23.37 4.86 4.56
C ARG A 18 24.24 4.49 3.38
N LEU A 19 25.29 5.28 3.16
CA LEU A 19 26.19 5.14 2.01
C LEU A 19 27.17 3.97 2.15
N THR A 20 27.34 3.43 3.35
CA THR A 20 28.14 2.22 3.61
C THR A 20 27.21 1.11 4.09
N ALA A 21 27.43 -0.11 3.56
CA ALA A 21 26.63 -1.28 3.91
C ALA A 21 26.69 -1.57 5.41
N TYR A 22 25.54 -1.90 5.98
CA TYR A 22 25.36 -2.20 7.41
C TYR A 22 24.42 -3.38 7.60
N PHE A 23 24.50 -4.05 8.74
CA PHE A 23 23.48 -5.01 9.14
C PHE A 23 22.29 -4.28 9.75
N ASP A 24 21.10 -4.54 9.24
CA ASP A 24 19.85 -4.06 9.84
C ASP A 24 19.55 -4.78 11.17
N SER A 25 18.40 -4.46 11.78
CA SER A 25 18.01 -5.04 13.08
C SER A 25 17.76 -6.54 13.05
N VAL A 26 17.64 -7.16 11.87
CA VAL A 26 17.41 -8.60 11.70
C VAL A 26 18.61 -9.31 11.06
N GLY A 27 19.75 -8.62 10.91
CA GLY A 27 21.00 -9.21 10.43
C GLY A 27 21.14 -9.28 8.92
N VAL A 28 20.37 -8.49 8.15
CA VAL A 28 20.47 -8.43 6.68
C VAL A 28 21.35 -7.26 6.26
N LEU A 29 22.30 -7.54 5.34
CA LEU A 29 23.13 -6.50 4.74
C LEU A 29 22.29 -5.56 3.89
N THR A 30 22.30 -4.29 4.27
CA THR A 30 21.49 -3.22 3.71
C THR A 30 22.36 -2.01 3.35
N ILE A 31 22.03 -1.29 2.27
CA ILE A 31 22.73 -0.08 1.83
C ILE A 31 21.75 0.94 1.24
N GLY A 32 22.16 2.19 1.10
CA GLY A 32 21.36 3.27 0.55
C GLY A 32 20.09 3.46 1.37
N VAL A 33 18.95 3.44 0.67
CA VAL A 33 17.61 3.60 1.25
C VAL A 33 16.93 2.23 1.33
N GLY A 34 17.35 1.42 2.30
CA GLY A 34 16.74 0.11 2.57
C GLY A 34 17.02 -0.98 1.51
N HIS A 35 17.98 -0.78 0.62
CA HIS A 35 18.28 -1.74 -0.45
C HIS A 35 19.02 -2.98 0.09
N THR A 36 18.62 -4.16 -0.37
CA THR A 36 19.27 -5.44 -0.06
C THR A 36 19.50 -6.22 -1.35
N SER A 37 20.42 -7.20 -1.34
CA SER A 37 20.68 -8.05 -2.51
C SER A 37 19.44 -8.80 -3.03
N ALA A 38 18.41 -8.98 -2.19
CA ALA A 38 17.16 -9.62 -2.60
C ALA A 38 16.32 -8.73 -3.54
N ALA A 39 16.56 -7.42 -3.54
CA ALA A 39 15.95 -6.47 -4.47
C ALA A 39 16.66 -6.43 -5.85
N GLY A 40 17.79 -7.15 -6.00
CA GLY A 40 18.56 -7.21 -7.23
C GLY A 40 19.92 -6.54 -7.10
N ALA A 41 20.41 -5.95 -8.20
CA ALA A 41 21.72 -5.31 -8.22
C ALA A 41 21.70 -3.90 -7.58
N PRO A 42 22.74 -3.53 -6.82
CA PRO A 42 23.99 -4.28 -6.59
C PRO A 42 23.87 -5.37 -5.50
N LYS A 43 24.68 -6.42 -5.62
CA LYS A 43 24.88 -7.36 -4.50
C LYS A 43 25.54 -6.62 -3.34
N VAL A 44 24.83 -6.49 -2.23
CA VAL A 44 25.31 -5.82 -1.02
C VAL A 44 26.28 -6.76 -0.29
N THR A 45 27.53 -6.32 -0.15
CA THR A 45 28.60 -7.02 0.57
C THR A 45 29.11 -6.15 1.72
N LYS A 46 29.71 -6.78 2.73
CA LYS A 46 30.31 -6.06 3.86
C LYS A 46 31.39 -5.10 3.36
N GLY A 47 31.32 -3.83 3.78
CA GLY A 47 32.26 -2.78 3.37
C GLY A 47 31.93 -2.08 2.05
N LEU A 48 30.90 -2.53 1.30
CA LEU A 48 30.43 -1.82 0.12
C LEU A 48 30.06 -0.38 0.48
N THR A 49 30.56 0.58 -0.30
CA THR A 49 30.22 2.00 -0.18
C THR A 49 29.75 2.51 -1.53
N ILE A 50 28.76 3.40 -1.51
CA ILE A 50 28.17 4.05 -2.67
C ILE A 50 28.10 5.56 -2.46
N SER A 51 28.10 6.30 -3.56
CA SER A 51 27.82 7.74 -3.57
C SER A 51 26.32 8.01 -3.34
N ALA A 52 25.99 9.27 -3.02
CA ALA A 52 24.60 9.69 -2.88
C ALA A 52 23.80 9.54 -4.18
N SER A 53 24.42 9.77 -5.34
CA SER A 53 23.78 9.58 -6.65
C SER A 53 23.53 8.10 -6.97
N GLU A 54 24.44 7.21 -6.59
CA GLU A 54 24.22 5.76 -6.70
C GLU A 54 23.09 5.30 -5.77
N ALA A 55 23.03 5.80 -4.54
CA ALA A 55 21.94 5.51 -3.61
C ALA A 55 20.58 5.97 -4.16
N ASP A 56 20.54 7.16 -4.78
CA ASP A 56 19.35 7.69 -5.44
C ASP A 56 18.94 6.82 -6.64
N ALA A 57 19.89 6.41 -7.48
CA ALA A 57 19.65 5.53 -8.62
C ALA A 57 19.15 4.14 -8.21
N ILE A 58 19.70 3.57 -7.12
CA ILE A 58 19.23 2.33 -6.51
C ILE A 58 17.77 2.49 -6.04
N LEU A 59 17.48 3.54 -5.26
CA LEU A 59 16.13 3.82 -4.78
C LEU A 59 15.14 3.94 -5.95
N SER A 60 15.52 4.61 -7.05
CA SER A 60 14.67 4.74 -8.24
C SER A 60 14.26 3.37 -8.81
N ARG A 61 15.19 2.42 -8.86
CA ARG A 61 14.91 1.06 -9.34
C ARG A 61 14.04 0.29 -8.36
N ASP A 62 14.35 0.35 -7.07
CA ASP A 62 13.59 -0.36 -6.04
C ASP A 62 12.13 0.13 -5.97
N LEU A 63 11.92 1.45 -6.11
CA LEU A 63 10.59 2.04 -6.13
C LEU A 63 9.74 1.56 -7.31
N ALA A 64 10.33 1.14 -8.44
CA ALA A 64 9.57 0.73 -9.62
C ALA A 64 8.58 -0.41 -9.32
N LEU A 65 8.95 -1.34 -8.42
CA LEU A 65 8.06 -2.42 -7.99
C LEU A 65 6.84 -1.89 -7.22
N PHE A 66 7.04 -0.93 -6.34
CA PHE A 66 5.99 -0.37 -5.50
C PHE A 66 5.11 0.62 -6.28
N GLU A 67 5.71 1.40 -7.18
CA GLU A 67 4.98 2.20 -8.16
C GLU A 67 4.06 1.32 -9.01
N SER A 68 4.57 0.18 -9.51
CA SER A 68 3.77 -0.79 -10.25
C SER A 68 2.60 -1.30 -9.39
N ALA A 69 2.86 -1.71 -8.15
CA ALA A 69 1.82 -2.16 -7.22
C ALA A 69 0.73 -1.09 -7.00
N VAL A 70 1.11 0.18 -6.82
CA VAL A 70 0.15 1.29 -6.66
C VAL A 70 -0.65 1.52 -7.94
N ASN A 71 0.02 1.62 -9.09
CA ASN A 71 -0.64 1.82 -10.39
C ASN A 71 -1.59 0.67 -10.75
N SER A 72 -1.26 -0.56 -10.39
CA SER A 72 -2.11 -1.72 -10.64
C SER A 72 -3.28 -1.80 -9.66
N ALA A 73 -3.10 -1.44 -8.39
CA ALA A 73 -4.13 -1.60 -7.36
C ALA A 73 -5.14 -0.45 -7.32
N VAL A 74 -4.72 0.78 -7.59
CA VAL A 74 -5.60 1.96 -7.53
C VAL A 74 -6.26 2.21 -8.88
N LYS A 75 -7.59 2.37 -8.87
CA LYS A 75 -8.44 2.47 -10.06
C LYS A 75 -9.06 3.85 -10.28
N VAL A 76 -8.83 4.77 -9.34
CA VAL A 76 -9.30 6.15 -9.40
C VAL A 76 -8.13 7.10 -9.71
N PRO A 77 -8.39 8.27 -10.31
CA PRO A 77 -7.35 9.27 -10.52
C PRO A 77 -6.69 9.67 -9.20
N LEU A 78 -5.37 9.83 -9.22
CA LEU A 78 -4.58 10.30 -8.10
C LEU A 78 -3.90 11.61 -8.46
N ASN A 79 -3.83 12.53 -7.50
CA ASN A 79 -2.85 13.60 -7.58
C ASN A 79 -1.45 13.08 -7.16
N GLN A 80 -0.42 13.88 -7.41
CA GLN A 80 0.96 13.46 -7.16
C GLN A 80 1.25 13.19 -5.68
N ASN A 81 0.66 13.95 -4.75
CA ASN A 81 0.86 13.75 -3.31
C ASN A 81 0.20 12.47 -2.82
N GLU A 82 -1.00 12.15 -3.32
CA GLU A 82 -1.68 10.89 -3.05
C GLU A 82 -0.80 9.72 -3.54
N PHE A 83 -0.34 9.77 -4.79
CA PHE A 83 0.51 8.72 -5.35
C PHE A 83 1.80 8.53 -4.55
N ASP A 84 2.52 9.59 -4.23
CA ASP A 84 3.77 9.53 -3.47
C ASP A 84 3.57 8.95 -2.06
N ALA A 85 2.49 9.33 -1.36
CA ALA A 85 2.17 8.78 -0.04
C ALA A 85 1.82 7.29 -0.10
N LEU A 86 1.10 6.85 -1.13
CA LEU A 86 0.76 5.44 -1.34
C LEU A 86 1.98 4.60 -1.66
N VAL A 87 2.91 5.11 -2.50
CA VAL A 87 4.19 4.43 -2.77
C VAL A 87 5.01 4.33 -1.50
N SER A 88 5.09 5.39 -0.68
CA SER A 88 5.81 5.36 0.60
C SER A 88 5.24 4.34 1.59
N LEU A 89 3.92 4.18 1.63
CA LEU A 89 3.27 3.13 2.42
C LEU A 89 3.58 1.74 1.85
N ALA A 90 3.40 1.54 0.54
CA ALA A 90 3.63 0.27 -0.13
C ALA A 90 5.09 -0.20 0.00
N PHE A 91 6.06 0.72 -0.06
CA PHE A 91 7.47 0.44 0.18
C PHE A 91 7.70 -0.14 1.58
N ASN A 92 7.00 0.37 2.60
CA ASN A 92 7.15 -0.08 3.98
C ASN A 92 6.44 -1.38 4.32
N ILE A 93 5.23 -1.58 3.80
CA ILE A 93 4.38 -2.73 4.17
C ILE A 93 4.43 -3.86 3.14
N GLY A 94 5.08 -3.62 2.00
CA GLY A 94 5.09 -4.51 0.85
C GLY A 94 3.91 -4.28 -0.11
N GLY A 95 4.17 -4.41 -1.41
CA GLY A 95 3.16 -4.20 -2.46
C GLY A 95 1.95 -5.14 -2.36
N GLY A 96 2.16 -6.39 -1.92
CA GLY A 96 1.07 -7.36 -1.73
C GLY A 96 0.10 -6.99 -0.60
N ALA A 97 0.63 -6.55 0.54
CA ALA A 97 -0.18 -6.09 1.67
C ALA A 97 -0.91 -4.79 1.32
N PHE A 98 -0.23 -3.87 0.63
CA PHE A 98 -0.82 -2.65 0.11
C PHE A 98 -2.01 -2.94 -0.82
N ALA A 99 -1.82 -3.77 -1.85
CA ALA A 99 -2.85 -4.04 -2.86
C ALA A 99 -4.12 -4.65 -2.27
N LYS A 100 -4.00 -5.47 -1.21
CA LYS A 100 -5.12 -6.14 -0.53
C LYS A 100 -5.72 -5.31 0.63
N SER A 101 -5.19 -4.11 0.87
CA SER A 101 -5.55 -3.32 2.04
C SER A 101 -6.98 -2.74 1.99
N THR A 102 -7.56 -2.50 3.17
CA THR A 102 -8.80 -1.72 3.30
C THR A 102 -8.63 -0.30 2.74
N LEU A 103 -7.42 0.26 2.83
CA LEU A 103 -7.09 1.56 2.25
C LEU A 103 -7.38 1.57 0.75
N VAL A 104 -6.83 0.62 -0.01
CA VAL A 104 -7.06 0.52 -1.47
C VAL A 104 -8.54 0.30 -1.78
N ARG A 105 -9.23 -0.56 -1.02
CA ARG A 105 -10.68 -0.77 -1.21
C ARG A 105 -11.48 0.52 -1.06
N LYS A 106 -11.22 1.29 0.00
CA LYS A 106 -11.91 2.58 0.24
C LYS A 106 -11.56 3.61 -0.82
N LEU A 107 -10.29 3.70 -1.19
CA LEU A 107 -9.86 4.65 -2.22
C LEU A 107 -10.53 4.37 -3.57
N ASN A 108 -10.62 3.09 -3.97
CA ASN A 108 -11.23 2.69 -5.23
C ASN A 108 -12.76 2.90 -5.27
N THR A 109 -13.42 3.02 -4.11
CA THR A 109 -14.83 3.44 -4.05
C THR A 109 -14.99 4.96 -3.95
N GLY A 110 -13.91 5.74 -4.08
CA GLY A 110 -13.91 7.20 -3.97
C GLY A 110 -13.87 7.74 -2.55
N ASP A 111 -13.80 6.88 -1.52
CA ASP A 111 -13.71 7.28 -0.10
C ASP A 111 -12.26 7.66 0.25
N ARG A 112 -11.82 8.83 -0.23
CA ARG A 112 -10.46 9.37 0.01
C ARG A 112 -10.19 9.63 1.48
N GLN A 113 -11.16 10.19 2.20
CA GLN A 113 -10.98 10.48 3.63
C GLN A 113 -10.90 9.19 4.45
N GLY A 114 -11.73 8.19 4.14
CA GLY A 114 -11.63 6.89 4.75
C GLY A 114 -10.33 6.17 4.40
N ALA A 115 -9.85 6.26 3.16
CA ALA A 115 -8.53 5.75 2.77
C ALA A 115 -7.42 6.43 3.58
N ALA A 116 -7.46 7.76 3.72
CA ALA A 116 -6.50 8.51 4.55
C ALA A 116 -6.50 8.04 6.01
N ASN A 117 -7.67 7.70 6.57
CA ASN A 117 -7.77 7.16 7.92
C ASN A 117 -7.22 5.73 8.04
N GLN A 118 -7.10 4.98 6.93
CA GLN A 118 -6.49 3.65 6.94
C GLN A 118 -4.96 3.65 6.98
N PHE A 119 -4.27 4.79 6.91
CA PHE A 119 -2.82 4.80 7.14
C PHE A 119 -2.48 4.37 8.57
N SER A 120 -3.26 4.80 9.57
CA SER A 120 -2.93 4.61 10.99
C SER A 120 -2.96 3.16 11.47
N VAL A 121 -3.65 2.25 10.75
CA VAL A 121 -3.73 0.83 11.13
C VAL A 121 -2.43 0.07 10.86
N TRP A 122 -1.58 0.60 9.98
CA TRP A 122 -0.27 0.03 9.62
C TRP A 122 0.84 0.52 10.56
N ASN A 123 0.60 0.40 11.87
CA ASN A 123 1.47 0.91 12.93
C ASN A 123 2.07 -0.18 13.84
N LYS A 124 1.92 -1.45 13.48
CA LYS A 124 2.38 -2.60 14.28
C LYS A 124 3.53 -3.34 13.62
N ALA A 125 4.46 -3.84 14.42
CA ALA A 125 5.41 -4.89 14.05
C ALA A 125 5.51 -5.90 15.20
N GLY A 126 5.61 -7.20 14.88
CA GLY A 126 5.59 -8.26 15.91
C GLY A 126 4.34 -8.20 16.80
N GLY A 127 3.19 -7.77 16.26
CA GLY A 127 1.93 -7.61 16.99
C GLY A 127 1.84 -6.36 17.89
N LYS A 128 2.92 -5.61 18.08
CA LYS A 128 2.97 -4.44 18.98
C LYS A 128 2.94 -3.14 18.20
N VAL A 129 2.26 -2.13 18.74
CA VAL A 129 2.27 -0.77 18.17
C VAL A 129 3.65 -0.16 18.36
N LEU A 130 4.23 0.40 17.30
CA LEU A 130 5.52 1.08 17.34
C LEU A 130 5.35 2.59 17.14
N LYS A 131 5.86 3.39 18.08
CA LYS A 131 5.80 4.86 18.03
C LYS A 131 6.34 5.43 16.71
N GLY A 132 7.45 4.89 16.20
CA GLY A 132 8.03 5.30 14.93
C GLY A 132 7.07 5.10 13.74
N LEU A 133 6.34 3.98 13.71
CA LEU A 133 5.33 3.75 12.67
C LEU A 133 4.13 4.66 12.84
N VAL A 134 3.68 4.96 14.07
CA VAL A 134 2.60 5.93 14.30
C VAL A 134 2.95 7.29 13.70
N THR A 135 4.15 7.81 13.98
CA THR A 135 4.62 9.09 13.43
C THR A 135 4.75 9.04 11.91
N ARG A 136 5.29 7.95 11.36
CA ARG A 136 5.41 7.74 9.90
C ARG A 136 4.05 7.77 9.21
N ARG A 137 3.07 7.02 9.74
CA ARG A 137 1.72 6.94 9.18
C ARG A 137 0.99 8.29 9.23
N ALA A 138 1.20 9.08 10.29
CA ALA A 138 0.66 10.43 10.37
C ALA A 138 1.23 11.36 9.28
N ALA A 139 2.54 11.29 9.02
CA ALA A 139 3.19 12.08 7.97
C ALA A 139 2.72 11.67 6.56
N GLU A 140 2.64 10.36 6.29
CA GLU A 140 2.12 9.85 5.00
C GLU A 140 0.65 10.23 4.79
N ARG A 141 -0.19 10.16 5.83
CA ARG A 141 -1.58 10.63 5.77
C ARG A 141 -1.65 12.12 5.46
N ALA A 142 -0.82 12.94 6.10
CA ALA A 142 -0.78 14.37 5.86
C ALA A 142 -0.36 14.69 4.42
N GLN A 143 0.63 13.96 3.89
CA GLN A 143 1.02 14.05 2.48
C GLN A 143 -0.14 13.65 1.56
N PHE A 144 -0.81 12.53 1.82
CA PHE A 144 -1.93 12.05 1.01
C PHE A 144 -3.08 13.06 0.91
N LEU A 145 -3.38 13.77 2.00
CA LEU A 145 -4.44 14.77 2.06
C LEU A 145 -4.04 16.14 1.47
N ARG A 146 -2.78 16.32 1.08
CA ARG A 146 -2.28 17.59 0.56
C ARG A 146 -2.79 17.83 -0.86
N THR A 147 -3.50 18.92 -1.07
CA THR A 147 -3.93 19.37 -2.39
C THR A 147 -2.72 19.84 -3.22
N VAL A 148 -2.81 19.71 -4.54
CA VAL A 148 -1.89 20.34 -5.49
C VAL A 148 -2.51 21.66 -5.95
N SER A 149 -1.77 22.76 -5.79
CA SER A 149 -2.24 24.08 -6.24
C SER A 149 -2.54 24.05 -7.74
N GLY A 150 -3.77 24.40 -8.13
CA GLY A 150 -4.23 24.42 -9.52
C GLY A 150 -4.99 23.18 -10.01
N ALA A 151 -5.21 22.16 -9.17
CA ALA A 151 -6.11 21.07 -9.55
C ALA A 151 -7.59 21.51 -9.41
N PRO A 152 -8.45 21.20 -10.40
CA PRO A 152 -9.89 21.43 -10.26
C PRO A 152 -10.43 20.66 -9.06
N PRO A 153 -11.49 21.16 -8.40
CA PRO A 153 -12.11 20.48 -7.28
C PRO A 153 -12.46 19.05 -7.70
N THR A 154 -12.14 18.10 -6.84
CA THR A 154 -12.43 16.68 -7.10
C THR A 154 -13.93 16.55 -7.36
N PRO A 155 -14.37 15.93 -8.47
CA PRO A 155 -15.80 15.71 -8.68
C PRO A 155 -16.34 14.95 -7.48
N ALA A 156 -17.46 15.42 -6.94
CA ALA A 156 -18.15 14.79 -5.82
C ALA A 156 -18.26 13.28 -6.09
N PRO A 157 -18.06 12.42 -5.07
CA PRO A 157 -18.22 10.98 -5.26
C PRO A 157 -19.60 10.74 -5.88
N LYS A 158 -19.64 10.08 -7.05
CA LYS A 158 -20.90 9.59 -7.60
C LYS A 158 -21.56 8.75 -6.49
N PRO A 159 -22.86 8.93 -6.21
CA PRO A 159 -23.54 8.13 -5.21
C PRO A 159 -23.27 6.66 -5.53
N ILE A 160 -22.57 5.98 -4.63
CA ILE A 160 -22.41 4.54 -4.72
C ILE A 160 -23.83 4.01 -4.54
N ALA A 161 -24.39 3.38 -5.57
CA ALA A 161 -25.66 2.68 -5.45
C ALA A 161 -25.55 1.76 -4.21
N PRO A 162 -26.55 1.77 -3.31
CA PRO A 162 -26.45 1.00 -2.08
C PRO A 162 -26.11 -0.45 -2.42
N ALA A 163 -25.13 -1.01 -1.71
CA ALA A 163 -24.75 -2.40 -1.88
C ALA A 163 -26.01 -3.25 -1.80
N VAL A 164 -26.36 -3.90 -2.92
CA VAL A 164 -27.45 -4.88 -2.96
C VAL A 164 -27.06 -5.95 -1.95
N LYS A 165 -27.76 -5.98 -0.82
CA LYS A 165 -27.65 -7.06 0.16
C LYS A 165 -28.26 -8.30 -0.47
N THR A 166 -27.49 -9.01 -1.29
CA THR A 166 -27.90 -10.33 -1.75
C THR A 166 -27.87 -11.24 -0.52
N ASN A 167 -29.04 -11.72 -0.11
CA ASN A 167 -29.19 -12.55 1.07
C ASN A 167 -28.88 -14.01 0.68
N TRP A 168 -27.60 -14.38 0.69
CA TRP A 168 -27.09 -15.72 0.33
C TRP A 168 -27.56 -16.84 1.29
N LEU A 169 -28.36 -16.52 2.30
CA LEU A 169 -28.96 -17.49 3.22
C LEU A 169 -30.38 -17.94 2.81
N SER A 170 -31.06 -17.21 1.93
CA SER A 170 -32.42 -17.56 1.47
C SER A 170 -32.45 -18.54 0.28
N ALA A 171 -31.33 -18.75 -0.40
CA ALA A 171 -31.22 -19.70 -1.51
C ALA A 171 -30.90 -21.14 -1.05
N LEU A 172 -30.49 -21.34 0.21
CA LEU A 172 -30.10 -22.66 0.73
C LEU A 172 -31.27 -23.44 1.37
N ILE A 173 -32.42 -22.78 1.63
CA ILE A 173 -33.62 -23.44 2.20
C ILE A 173 -34.52 -24.02 1.10
N ALA A 174 -34.44 -23.55 -0.14
CA ALA A 174 -35.24 -24.08 -1.25
C ALA A 174 -34.70 -25.39 -1.87
N ALA A 175 -33.44 -25.76 -1.60
CA ALA A 175 -32.82 -26.96 -2.16
C ALA A 175 -32.87 -28.20 -1.24
N LEU A 176 -33.32 -28.05 0.01
CA LEU A 176 -33.43 -29.15 0.99
C LEU A 176 -34.86 -29.69 1.17
N LEU A 177 -35.86 -29.11 0.50
CA LEU A 177 -37.26 -29.56 0.56
C LEU A 177 -37.75 -30.35 -0.66
N SER A 178 -36.91 -30.59 -1.69
CA SER A 178 -37.30 -31.43 -2.84
C SER A 178 -36.82 -32.90 -2.74
N ILE A 179 -36.06 -33.26 -1.71
CA ILE A 179 -35.51 -34.63 -1.54
C ILE A 179 -36.45 -35.55 -0.73
N PHE A 180 -37.50 -35.02 -0.07
CA PHE A 180 -38.44 -35.81 0.74
C PHE A 180 -39.84 -36.03 0.13
N ARG A 181 -40.01 -35.88 -1.19
CA ARG A 181 -41.30 -36.17 -1.87
C ARG A 181 -41.13 -37.10 -3.07
N LYS A 182 -40.41 -38.21 -2.88
CA LYS A 182 -40.34 -39.31 -3.86
C LYS A 182 -40.21 -40.72 -3.26
N LYS A 183 -40.77 -40.93 -2.07
CA LYS A 183 -40.94 -42.26 -1.43
C LYS A 183 -42.33 -42.44 -0.81
N ALA A 184 -43.37 -41.99 -1.52
CA ALA A 184 -44.76 -42.32 -1.20
C ALA A 184 -45.53 -42.55 -2.51
N ASP A 185 -45.07 -43.53 -3.29
CA ASP A 185 -45.90 -44.18 -4.32
C ASP A 185 -45.24 -45.52 -4.68
N VAL A 186 -45.43 -46.50 -3.81
CA VAL A 186 -45.36 -47.94 -4.12
C VAL A 186 -46.49 -48.60 -3.34
N ARG A 187 -47.65 -48.75 -3.98
CA ARG A 187 -48.55 -49.90 -3.88
C ARG A 187 -49.22 -50.10 -5.23
#